data_AF-A0A7C6CKR9-F1
#
_entry.id   AF-A0A7C6CKR9-F1
#
_cell.length_a   1.000
_cell.length_b   1.000
_cell.length_c   1.000
_cell.angle_alpha   90.00
_cell.angle_beta   90.00
_cell.angle_gamma   90.00
#
_symmetry.space_group_name_H-M   'P 1'
#
loop_
_entity.id
_entity.type
_entity.pdbx_description
1 polymer ?
#
loop_
_entity_poly.entity_id
_entity_poly.type
_entity_poly.pdbx_seq_one_letter_code
_entity_poly.pdbx_strand_id
1 'polypeptide(L)'
;MCDKKKLEFGCGEKLREGYIGVDIRPLPNVKYVCNAWEIVDYVQPESVDAIYSRHFLEHLTYAQLEMTLYSWRRILKPNGTLHIIVPDINYHMRQILYDNYHEIIDQSF
;
A
#
# COMPACT_ATOMS: atom_id res chain seq x y z
N MET A 1 1.60 3.95 -27.18
CA MET A 1 0.85 3.39 -26.04
C MET A 1 0.84 4.47 -24.97
N CYS A 2 -0.31 4.80 -24.38
CA CYS A 2 -0.36 5.77 -23.29
C CYS A 2 0.25 5.11 -22.05
N ASP A 3 1.28 5.72 -21.44
CA ASP A 3 1.90 5.19 -20.23
C ASP A 3 0.86 5.07 -19.11
N LYS A 4 0.73 3.87 -18.53
CA LYS A 4 -0.20 3.62 -17.41
C LYS A 4 0.37 4.23 -16.13
N LYS A 5 -0.40 5.10 -15.48
CA LYS A 5 -0.03 5.70 -14.19
C LYS A 5 -0.39 4.72 -13.06
N LYS A 6 0.62 4.21 -12.38
CA LYS A 6 0.47 3.25 -11.27
C LYS A 6 1.11 3.80 -10.00
N LEU A 7 0.42 3.74 -8.86
CA LEU A 7 0.92 4.25 -7.57
C LEU A 7 1.13 3.12 -6.57
N GLU A 8 2.23 3.17 -5.83
CA GLU A 8 2.49 2.25 -4.71
C GLU A 8 2.53 3.04 -3.40
N PHE A 9 1.66 2.69 -2.47
CA PHE A 9 1.58 3.32 -1.15
C PHE A 9 2.30 2.48 -0.11
N GLY A 10 3.07 3.15 0.76
CA GLY A 10 3.91 2.48 1.74
C GLY A 10 5.11 1.77 1.09
N CYS A 11 5.62 2.31 -0.04
CA CYS A 11 6.66 1.65 -0.82
C CYS A 11 8.02 1.50 -0.09
N GLY A 12 8.26 2.30 0.95
CA GLY A 12 9.53 2.29 1.68
C GLY A 12 10.73 2.42 0.76
N GLU A 13 11.77 1.63 1.00
CA GLU A 13 13.02 1.66 0.22
C GLU A 13 12.95 0.89 -1.10
N LYS A 14 11.97 -0.01 -1.25
CA LYS A 14 11.87 -0.94 -2.38
C LYS A 14 10.60 -0.66 -3.17
N LEU A 15 10.71 0.26 -4.12
CA LEU A 15 9.63 0.57 -5.06
C LEU A 15 9.49 -0.54 -6.12
N ARG A 16 8.24 -0.92 -6.40
CA ARG A 16 7.89 -1.86 -7.45
C ARG A 16 8.13 -1.26 -8.84
N GLU A 17 8.67 -2.07 -9.74
CA GLU A 17 8.96 -1.65 -11.11
C GLU A 17 7.72 -1.08 -11.83
N GLY A 18 7.88 0.11 -12.41
CA GLY A 18 6.84 0.84 -13.13
C GLY A 18 5.75 1.42 -12.23
N TYR A 19 5.95 1.51 -10.92
CA TYR A 19 5.10 2.25 -10.00
C TYR A 19 5.74 3.60 -9.62
N ILE A 20 4.91 4.53 -9.18
CA ILE A 20 5.32 5.80 -8.58
C ILE A 20 5.14 5.66 -7.06
N GLY A 21 6.20 5.91 -6.30
CA GLY A 21 6.18 5.76 -4.84
C GLY A 21 5.45 6.88 -4.11
N VAL A 22 4.62 6.48 -3.15
CA VAL A 22 3.98 7.32 -2.13
C VAL A 22 4.33 6.76 -0.76
N ASP A 23 4.93 7.57 0.10
CA ASP A 23 5.29 7.20 1.48
C ASP A 23 5.36 8.47 2.32
N ILE A 24 5.17 8.37 3.64
CA ILE A 24 5.37 9.51 4.54
C ILE A 24 6.86 9.84 4.73
N ARG A 25 7.73 8.85 4.49
CA ARG A 25 9.18 9.01 4.60
C ARG A 25 9.76 9.61 3.32
N PRO A 26 10.64 10.61 3.41
CA PRO A 26 11.29 11.21 2.26
C PRO A 26 12.46 10.35 1.76
N LEU A 27 12.16 9.21 1.14
CA LEU A 27 13.16 8.28 0.59
C LEU A 27 13.45 8.57 -0.89
N PRO A 28 14.63 8.18 -1.43
CA PRO A 28 15.02 8.49 -2.81
C PRO A 28 14.03 8.03 -3.90
N ASN A 29 13.32 6.93 -3.66
CA ASN A 29 12.33 6.34 -4.58
C ASN A 29 10.89 6.85 -4.35
N VAL A 30 10.68 7.76 -3.40
CA VAL A 30 9.36 8.30 -3.07
C VAL A 30 9.17 9.61 -3.83
N LYS A 31 8.15 9.65 -4.70
CA LYS A 31 7.82 10.87 -5.45
C LYS A 31 6.89 11.80 -4.66
N TYR A 32 5.91 11.22 -3.99
CA TYR A 32 4.93 11.96 -3.20
C TYR A 32 5.15 11.65 -1.73
N VAL A 33 5.67 12.63 -1.00
CA VAL A 33 5.92 12.52 0.45
C VAL A 33 4.72 13.09 1.18
N CYS A 34 3.76 12.23 1.53
CA CYS A 34 2.50 12.64 2.17
C CYS A 34 1.83 11.46 2.88
N ASN A 35 0.79 11.74 3.67
CA ASN A 35 -0.11 10.67 4.10
C ASN A 35 -0.87 10.10 2.92
N ALA A 36 -1.28 8.83 3.00
CA ALA A 36 -1.96 8.16 1.89
C ALA A 36 -3.32 8.80 1.52
N TRP A 37 -3.99 9.46 2.46
CA TRP A 37 -5.25 10.20 2.21
C TRP A 37 -5.04 11.59 1.61
N GLU A 38 -3.83 12.16 1.66
CA GLU A 38 -3.49 13.49 1.12
C GLU A 38 -3.06 13.45 -0.35
N ILE A 39 -2.98 12.25 -0.95
CA ILE A 39 -2.55 12.07 -2.34
C ILE A 39 -3.40 12.84 -3.36
N VAL A 40 -4.65 13.15 -3.00
CA VAL A 40 -5.59 13.93 -3.82
C VAL A 40 -5.11 15.35 -4.10
N ASP A 41 -4.19 15.88 -3.29
CA ASP A 41 -3.59 17.20 -3.50
C ASP A 41 -2.50 17.18 -4.60
N TYR A 42 -1.99 16.00 -4.93
CA TYR A 42 -0.91 15.79 -5.89
C TYR A 42 -1.36 15.12 -7.20
N VAL A 43 -2.49 14.41 -7.16
CA VAL A 43 -2.94 13.55 -8.25
C VAL A 43 -4.38 13.89 -8.62
N GLN A 44 -4.60 14.14 -9.92
CA GLN A 44 -5.92 14.43 -10.45
C GLN A 44 -6.90 13.27 -10.22
N PRO A 45 -8.20 13.58 -10.00
CA PRO A 45 -9.23 12.57 -9.91
C PRO A 45 -9.28 11.72 -11.19
N GLU A 46 -9.67 10.45 -11.05
CA GLU A 46 -9.83 9.52 -12.18
C GLU A 46 -8.63 9.48 -13.14
N SER A 47 -7.41 9.55 -12.63
CA SER A 47 -6.19 9.62 -13.44
C SER A 47 -5.20 8.46 -13.21
N VAL A 48 -5.45 7.60 -12.22
CA VAL A 48 -4.61 6.46 -11.84
C VAL A 48 -5.20 5.16 -12.37
N ASP A 49 -4.36 4.37 -13.05
CA ASP A 49 -4.74 3.08 -13.65
C ASP A 49 -4.69 1.93 -12.62
N ALA A 50 -3.73 1.96 -11.71
CA ALA A 50 -3.62 0.96 -10.64
C ALA A 50 -3.01 1.54 -9.36
N ILE A 51 -3.48 1.04 -8.22
CA ILE A 51 -2.91 1.25 -6.90
C ILE A 51 -2.44 -0.10 -6.36
N TYR A 52 -1.23 -0.13 -5.83
CA TYR A 52 -0.67 -1.25 -5.07
C TYR A 52 -0.32 -0.81 -3.65
N SER A 53 -0.53 -1.69 -2.69
CA SER A 53 -0.15 -1.48 -1.30
C SER A 53 0.10 -2.82 -0.64
N ARG A 54 1.22 -2.95 0.09
CA ARG A 54 1.56 -4.15 0.85
C ARG A 54 2.10 -3.77 2.22
N HIS A 55 1.62 -4.47 3.25
CA HIS A 55 2.02 -4.27 4.65
C HIS A 55 1.96 -2.80 5.10
N PHE A 56 0.80 -2.18 4.87
CA PHE A 56 0.61 -0.74 5.08
C PHE A 56 -0.68 -0.45 5.82
N LEU A 57 -1.82 -0.97 5.33
CA LEU A 57 -3.13 -0.62 5.89
C LEU A 57 -3.30 -1.07 7.35
N GLU A 58 -2.58 -2.11 7.80
CA GLU A 58 -2.57 -2.56 9.19
C GLU A 58 -1.97 -1.55 10.17
N HIS A 59 -1.22 -0.55 9.67
CA HIS A 59 -0.63 0.51 10.49
C HIS A 59 -1.57 1.71 10.65
N LEU A 60 -2.71 1.73 9.96
CA LEU A 60 -3.67 2.82 10.01
C LEU A 60 -4.71 2.58 11.11
N THR A 61 -5.14 3.66 11.76
CA THR A 61 -6.40 3.66 12.53
C THR A 61 -7.59 3.49 11.57
N TYR A 62 -8.74 3.06 12.08
CA TYR A 62 -9.96 2.92 11.26
C TYR A 62 -10.34 4.20 10.52
N ALA A 63 -10.26 5.36 11.18
CA ALA A 63 -10.57 6.66 10.54
C ALA A 63 -9.58 6.98 9.40
N GLN A 64 -8.30 6.71 9.61
CA GLN A 64 -7.27 6.90 8.57
C GLN A 64 -7.45 5.94 7.40
N LEU A 65 -7.84 4.70 7.66
CA LEU A 65 -8.16 3.71 6.64
C LEU A 65 -9.34 4.18 5.76
N GLU A 66 -10.42 4.65 6.37
CA GLU A 66 -11.58 5.18 5.64
C GLU A 66 -11.20 6.37 4.74
N MET A 67 -10.47 7.35 5.28
CA MET A 67 -9.98 8.49 4.51
C MET A 67 -9.07 8.04 3.35
N THR A 68 -8.18 7.08 3.61
CA THR A 68 -7.26 6.54 2.61
C THR A 68 -8.01 5.88 1.46
N LEU A 69 -8.95 4.97 1.76
CA LEU A 69 -9.74 4.28 0.73
C LEU A 69 -10.61 5.25 -0.07
N TYR A 70 -11.15 6.29 0.57
CA TYR A 70 -11.88 7.35 -0.13
C TYR A 70 -11.00 8.12 -1.12
N SER A 71 -9.82 8.58 -0.68
CA SER A 71 -8.86 9.28 -1.53
C SER A 71 -8.36 8.40 -2.68
N TRP A 72 -8.06 7.13 -2.42
CA TRP A 72 -7.66 6.16 -3.44
C TRP A 72 -8.75 5.94 -4.47
N ARG A 73 -10.01 5.78 -4.03
CA ARG A 73 -11.16 5.65 -4.92
C ARG A 73 -11.36 6.87 -5.82
N ARG A 74 -11.05 8.07 -5.33
CA ARG A 74 -11.20 9.34 -6.06
C ARG A 74 -10.17 9.52 -7.16
N ILE A 75 -8.93 9.09 -6.94
CA ILE A 75 -7.85 9.21 -7.94
C ILE A 75 -7.86 8.07 -8.97
N LEU A 76 -8.43 6.91 -8.62
CA LEU A 76 -8.58 5.78 -9.54
C LEU A 76 -9.53 6.11 -10.69
N LYS A 77 -9.11 5.78 -11.92
CA LYS A 77 -9.97 5.76 -13.10
C LYS A 77 -11.15 4.81 -12.88
N PRO A 78 -12.28 5.01 -13.59
CA PRO A 78 -13.24 3.94 -13.81
C PRO A 78 -12.53 2.69 -14.34
N ASN A 79 -12.80 1.53 -13.74
CA ASN A 79 -12.14 0.25 -14.01
C ASN A 79 -10.64 0.18 -13.63
N GLY A 80 -10.12 1.17 -12.90
CA GLY A 80 -8.79 1.09 -12.29
C GLY A 80 -8.73 0.01 -11.21
N THR A 81 -7.56 -0.57 -10.99
CA THR A 81 -7.40 -1.70 -10.06
C THR A 81 -6.77 -1.26 -8.74
N LEU A 82 -7.30 -1.77 -7.63
CA LEU A 82 -6.70 -1.64 -6.30
C LEU A 82 -6.25 -3.01 -5.82
N HIS A 83 -4.95 -3.18 -5.58
CA HIS A 83 -4.37 -4.41 -5.05
C HIS A 83 -3.76 -4.14 -3.67
N ILE A 84 -4.36 -4.76 -2.65
CA ILE A 84 -3.96 -4.65 -1.25
C ILE A 84 -3.48 -6.01 -0.77
N ILE A 85 -2.33 -6.04 -0.09
CA ILE A 85 -1.80 -7.20 0.62
C ILE A 85 -1.60 -6.81 2.08
N VAL A 86 -2.29 -7.50 2.99
CA VAL A 86 -2.18 -7.32 4.45
C VAL A 86 -1.97 -8.69 5.13
N PRO A 87 -1.41 -8.73 6.35
CA PRO A 87 -1.25 -9.96 7.10
C PRO A 87 -2.60 -10.66 7.36
N ASP A 88 -2.63 -11.98 7.20
CA ASP A 88 -3.74 -12.81 7.67
C ASP A 88 -3.46 -13.20 9.13
N ILE A 89 -4.08 -12.47 10.06
CA ILE A 89 -3.94 -12.71 11.50
C ILE A 89 -4.40 -14.13 11.86
N ASN A 90 -5.44 -14.68 11.20
CA ASN A 90 -5.91 -16.04 11.50
C ASN A 90 -4.89 -17.09 11.06
N TYR A 91 -4.22 -16.88 9.94
CA TYR A 91 -3.11 -17.74 9.53
C TYR A 91 -2.00 -17.76 10.58
N HIS A 92 -1.56 -16.58 11.04
CA HIS A 92 -0.52 -16.49 12.05
C HIS A 92 -0.96 -17.07 13.41
N MET A 93 -2.21 -16.86 13.82
CA MET A 93 -2.76 -17.50 15.02
C MET A 93 -2.75 -19.03 14.90
N ARG A 94 -3.05 -19.59 13.73
CA ARG A 94 -2.98 -21.05 13.53
C ARG A 94 -1.55 -21.57 13.65
N GLN A 95 -0.56 -20.86 13.11
CA GLN A 95 0.85 -21.24 13.28
C GLN A 95 1.24 -21.26 14.76
N ILE A 96 0.80 -20.25 15.54
CA ILE A 96 1.06 -20.19 16.99
C ILE A 96 0.38 -21.34 17.75
N LEU A 97 -0.84 -21.69 17.38
CA LEU A 97 -1.66 -22.65 18.13
C LEU A 97 -1.39 -24.12 17.77
N TYR A 98 -0.96 -24.41 16.54
CA TYR A 98 -0.93 -25.77 16.01
C TYR A 98 0.44 -26.27 15.54
N ASP A 99 1.41 -25.39 15.29
CA ASP A 99 2.77 -25.82 14.95
C ASP A 99 3.62 -25.90 16.23
N ASN A 100 4.19 -27.08 16.53
CA ASN A 100 5.18 -27.24 17.60
C ASN A 100 6.44 -26.47 17.22
N TYR A 101 6.61 -25.26 17.77
CA TYR A 101 7.77 -24.39 17.55
C TYR A 101 9.09 -25.06 17.99
N HIS A 102 9.74 -25.75 17.05
CA HIS A 102 11.18 -25.82 17.00
C HIS A 102 11.61 -25.03 15.76
N GLU A 103 12.23 -23.87 15.99
CA GLU A 103 12.82 -22.98 14.97
C GLU A 103 11.85 -22.19 14.08
N ILE A 104 11.22 -21.14 14.63
CA ILE A 104 10.93 -19.96 13.79
C ILE A 104 12.12 -19.02 13.92
N ILE A 105 13.07 -19.22 13.01
CA ILE A 105 14.08 -18.22 12.69
C ILE A 105 13.34 -17.11 11.95
N ASP A 106 13.35 -15.93 12.57
CA ASP A 106 12.90 -14.66 12.03
C ASP A 106 13.30 -14.48 10.55
N GLN A 107 12.32 -14.60 9.64
CA GLN A 107 12.44 -14.08 8.29
C GLN A 107 11.84 -12.67 8.28
N SER A 108 12.50 -11.77 9.00
CA SER A 108 12.32 -10.34 8.86
C SER A 108 12.91 -9.86 7.52
N PHE A 109 12.23 -8.87 6.93
CA PHE A 109 12.55 -8.03 5.76
C PHE A 109 12.06 -8.48 4.36
#